data_AF-A0A4E0S390-F1
#
_entry.id   AF-A0A4E0S390-F1
#
_cell.length_a   1.000
_cell.length_b   1.000
_cell.length_c   1.000
_cell.angle_alpha   90.00
_cell.angle_beta   90.00
_cell.angle_gamma   90.00
#
_symmetry.space_group_name_H-M   'P 1'
#
loop_
_entity.id
_entity.type
_entity.pdbx_description
1 polymer ?
#
loop_
_entity_poly.entity_id
_entity_poly.type
_entity_poly.pdbx_seq_one_letter_code
_entity_poly.pdbx_strand_id
1 'polypeptide(L)'
;MNVFDRETKLQQRNRTAALPDPHTYDYIRDEVAYRLADRVCDISRRFVIGVDLGCGRGHLSKYITNESINILYQCDSALRVLVSS
;
A
#
# COMPACT_ATOMS: atom_id res chain seq x y z
N MET A 1 -21.82 -19.29 -6.24
CA MET A 1 -20.34 -19.23 -6.20
C MET A 1 -19.93 -17.79 -6.47
N ASN A 2 -19.38 -17.09 -5.48
CA ASN A 2 -18.87 -15.72 -5.65
C ASN A 2 -17.36 -15.80 -5.84
N VAL A 3 -16.90 -15.58 -7.08
CA VAL A 3 -15.46 -15.62 -7.42
C VAL A 3 -14.67 -14.53 -6.68
N PHE A 4 -15.32 -13.41 -6.32
CA PHE A 4 -14.72 -12.29 -5.59
C PHE A 4 -15.41 -12.08 -4.24
N ASP A 5 -15.38 -13.10 -3.40
CA ASP A 5 -15.87 -13.01 -2.03
C ASP A 5 -14.95 -12.13 -1.15
N ARG A 6 -15.50 -11.02 -0.65
CA ARG A 6 -14.72 -10.01 0.11
C ARG A 6 -14.22 -10.56 1.43
N GLU A 7 -15.02 -11.35 2.12
CA GLU A 7 -14.66 -11.92 3.42
C GLU A 7 -13.49 -12.90 3.27
N THR A 8 -13.56 -13.78 2.27
CA THR A 8 -12.48 -14.71 1.93
C THR A 8 -11.19 -13.97 1.60
N LYS A 9 -11.25 -12.89 0.81
CA LYS A 9 -10.08 -12.07 0.47
C LYS A 9 -9.49 -11.36 1.68
N LEU A 10 -10.32 -10.85 2.58
CA LEU A 10 -9.88 -10.25 3.84
C LEU A 10 -9.15 -11.27 4.72
N GLN A 11 -9.73 -12.46 4.89
CA GLN A 11 -9.10 -13.56 5.64
C GLN A 11 -7.78 -14.02 5.01
N GLN A 12 -7.68 -14.04 3.68
CA GLN A 12 -6.44 -14.35 2.97
C GLN A 12 -5.36 -13.30 3.26
N ARG A 13 -5.65 -12.01 3.10
CA ARG A 13 -4.69 -10.92 3.40
C ARG A 13 -4.23 -10.96 4.87
N ASN A 14 -5.16 -11.14 5.80
CA ASN A 14 -4.86 -11.23 7.23
C ASN A 14 -3.96 -12.43 7.57
N ARG A 15 -4.17 -13.58 6.92
CA ARG A 15 -3.32 -14.77 7.09
C ARG A 15 -1.91 -14.55 6.54
N THR A 16 -1.79 -13.98 5.34
CA THR A 16 -0.48 -13.65 4.76
C THR A 16 0.33 -12.73 5.66
N ALA A 17 -0.31 -11.75 6.28
CA ALA A 17 0.38 -10.83 7.19
C ALA A 17 0.93 -11.51 8.46
N ALA A 18 0.39 -12.66 8.85
CA ALA A 18 0.78 -13.42 10.05
C ALA A 18 1.76 -14.57 9.76
N LEU A 19 2.23 -14.72 8.51
CA LEU A 19 3.26 -15.70 8.18
C LEU A 19 4.60 -15.33 8.85
N PRO A 20 5.51 -16.31 9.08
CA PRO A 20 6.81 -16.05 9.69
C PRO A 20 7.71 -15.10 8.88
N ASP A 21 7.63 -15.19 7.55
CA ASP A 21 8.29 -14.27 6.63
C ASP A 21 7.24 -13.65 5.70
N PRO A 22 6.50 -12.64 6.16
CA PRO A 22 5.44 -12.03 5.36
C PRO A 22 6.00 -11.05 4.32
N HIS A 23 7.31 -10.75 4.37
CA HIS A 23 8.00 -9.79 3.52
C HIS A 23 8.66 -10.42 2.29
N THR A 24 8.71 -11.75 2.19
CA THR A 24 9.39 -12.48 1.10
C THR A 24 9.06 -11.93 -0.29
N TYR A 25 7.83 -11.48 -0.49
CA TYR A 25 7.32 -11.02 -1.79
C TYR A 25 7.05 -9.51 -1.87
N ASP A 26 7.45 -8.75 -0.85
CA ASP A 26 7.25 -7.30 -0.82
C ASP A 26 8.04 -6.59 -1.92
N TYR A 27 9.12 -7.19 -2.42
CA TYR A 27 9.94 -6.64 -3.52
C TYR A 27 9.12 -6.27 -4.77
N ILE A 28 8.07 -7.03 -5.08
CA ILE A 28 7.19 -6.72 -6.23
C ILE A 28 6.37 -5.45 -5.94
N ARG A 29 5.86 -5.33 -4.71
CA ARG A 29 5.07 -4.17 -4.30
C ARG A 29 5.93 -2.92 -4.18
N ASP A 30 7.14 -3.07 -3.68
CA ASP A 30 8.11 -1.98 -3.57
C ASP A 30 8.54 -1.48 -4.97
N GLU A 31 8.78 -2.37 -5.93
CA GLU A 31 9.09 -1.97 -7.32
C GLU A 31 7.92 -1.19 -7.96
N VAL A 32 6.68 -1.68 -7.79
CA VAL A 32 5.49 -1.00 -8.31
C VAL A 32 5.29 0.35 -7.63
N ALA A 33 5.49 0.41 -6.31
CA ALA A 33 5.39 1.64 -5.53
C ALA A 33 6.43 2.68 -5.95
N TYR A 34 7.68 2.25 -6.19
CA TYR A 34 8.76 3.11 -6.66
C TYR A 34 8.41 3.76 -8.01
N ARG A 35 7.98 2.96 -8.99
CA ARG A 35 7.57 3.47 -10.31
C ARG A 35 6.34 4.36 -10.23
N LEU A 36 5.40 4.05 -9.34
CA LEU A 36 4.21 4.88 -9.13
C LEU A 36 4.59 6.24 -8.56
N ALA A 37 5.48 6.30 -7.57
CA ALA A 37 5.95 7.56 -6.99
C ALA A 37 6.66 8.44 -8.02
N ASP A 38 7.47 7.86 -8.90
CA ASP A 38 8.11 8.56 -10.02
C ASP A 38 7.08 9.25 -10.92
N ARG A 39 5.99 8.54 -11.27
CA ARG A 39 4.87 9.11 -12.05
C ARG A 39 4.11 10.19 -11.28
N VAL A 40 4.01 10.09 -9.96
CA VAL A 40 3.40 11.14 -9.13
C VAL A 40 4.29 12.39 -9.13
N CYS A 41 5.61 12.24 -9.11
CA CYS A 41 6.57 13.34 -9.18
C CYS A 41 6.59 14.03 -10.55
N ASP A 42 6.23 13.34 -11.64
CA ASP A 42 6.06 13.94 -12.98
C ASP A 42 4.89 14.94 -13.04
N ILE A 43 3.98 14.92 -12.05
CA ILE A 43 2.86 15.86 -11.97
C ILE A 43 3.36 17.18 -11.36
N SER A 44 3.35 18.25 -12.16
CA SER A 44 3.80 19.59 -11.71
C SER A 44 3.01 20.20 -10.55
N ARG A 45 1.82 19.65 -10.27
CA ARG A 45 0.95 20.08 -9.17
C ARG A 45 1.34 19.39 -7.87
N ARG A 46 1.57 20.18 -6.82
CA ARG A 46 1.64 19.70 -5.43
C ARG A 46 0.24 19.38 -4.87
N PHE A 47 0.09 18.21 -4.28
CA PHE A 47 -1.12 17.74 -3.62
C PHE A 47 -1.02 18.01 -2.11
N VAL A 48 -2.01 18.69 -1.54
CA VAL A 48 -2.06 18.90 -0.09
C VAL A 48 -2.40 17.59 0.63
N ILE A 49 -3.28 16.78 0.04
CA ILE A 49 -3.76 15.53 0.61
C ILE A 49 -3.80 14.45 -0.48
N GLY A 50 -3.31 13.26 -0.16
CA GLY A 50 -3.45 12.04 -0.95
C GLY A 50 -4.00 10.89 -0.12
N VAL A 51 -4.58 9.88 -0.79
CA VAL A 51 -5.06 8.65 -0.16
C VAL A 51 -4.49 7.45 -0.92
N ASP A 52 -3.80 6.57 -0.20
CA ASP A 52 -3.29 5.29 -0.69
C ASP A 52 -4.23 4.16 -0.22
N LEU A 53 -5.10 3.71 -1.12
CA LEU A 53 -6.09 2.66 -0.87
C LEU A 53 -5.51 1.28 -1.18
N GLY A 54 -5.59 0.37 -0.21
CA GLY A 54 -4.93 -0.92 -0.29
C GLY A 54 -3.41 -0.80 -0.14
N CYS A 55 -2.95 0.17 0.66
CA CYS A 55 -1.55 0.54 0.86
C CYS A 55 -0.64 -0.60 1.32
N GLY A 56 -1.22 -1.70 1.79
CA GLY A 56 -0.50 -2.80 2.37
C GLY A 56 0.33 -2.33 3.55
N ARG A 57 1.62 -2.63 3.55
CA ARG A 57 2.58 -2.25 4.61
C ARG A 57 3.18 -0.86 4.40
N GLY A 58 2.53 -0.03 3.58
CA GLY A 58 3.00 1.32 3.25
C GLY A 58 4.16 1.34 2.25
N HIS A 59 4.05 0.57 1.17
CA HIS A 59 5.08 0.50 0.14
C HIS A 59 5.28 1.85 -0.57
N LEU A 60 4.19 2.55 -0.90
CA LEU A 60 4.22 3.83 -1.60
C LEU A 60 4.77 4.98 -0.75
N SER A 61 4.44 5.02 0.54
CA SER A 61 4.87 6.10 1.44
C SER A 61 6.39 6.22 1.56
N LYS A 62 7.14 5.15 1.28
CA LYS A 62 8.62 5.15 1.26
C LYS A 62 9.20 6.12 0.21
N TYR A 63 8.45 6.39 -0.86
CA TYR A 63 8.93 7.12 -2.04
C TYR A 63 8.19 8.44 -2.28
N ILE A 64 7.09 8.69 -1.58
CA ILE A 64 6.36 9.96 -1.65
C ILE A 64 7.11 11.02 -0.85
N THR A 65 7.21 12.22 -1.43
CA THR A 65 7.87 13.36 -0.80
C THR A 65 6.87 14.48 -0.52
N ASN A 66 7.20 15.37 0.41
CA ASN A 66 6.37 16.53 0.74
C ASN A 66 6.21 17.52 -0.43
N GLU A 67 7.06 17.43 -1.46
CA GLU A 67 6.97 18.24 -2.67
C GLU A 67 5.82 17.76 -3.58
N SER A 68 5.55 16.45 -3.61
CA SER A 68 4.45 15.88 -4.38
C SER A 68 3.17 15.79 -3.55
N ILE A 69 3.20 15.18 -2.36
CA ILE A 69 2.03 15.02 -1.47
C ILE A 69 2.41 15.42 -0.04
N ASN A 70 1.71 16.40 0.53
CA ASN A 70 1.99 16.87 1.89
C ASN A 70 1.46 15.93 2.99
N ILE A 71 0.23 15.43 2.86
CA ILE A 71 -0.37 14.48 3.79
C ILE A 71 -0.84 13.26 3.00
N LEU A 72 -0.33 12.07 3.33
CA LEU A 72 -0.76 10.82 2.73
C LEU A 72 -1.51 9.97 3.76
N TYR A 73 -2.81 9.78 3.54
CA TYR A 73 -3.60 8.83 4.31
C TYR A 73 -3.45 7.43 3.73
N GLN A 74 -3.06 6.47 4.58
CA GLN A 74 -2.88 5.08 4.19
C GLN A 74 -4.02 4.25 4.73
N CYS A 75 -4.71 3.52 3.86
CA CYS A 75 -5.88 2.76 4.21
C CYS A 75 -5.81 1.35 3.62
N ASP A 76 -5.97 0.32 4.45
CA ASP A 76 -6.16 -1.05 3.98
C ASP A 76 -7.33 -1.67 4.73
N SER A 77 -8.12 -2.47 4.01
CA SER A 77 -9.21 -3.27 4.59
C SER A 77 -8.71 -4.31 5.61
N ALA A 78 -7.47 -4.78 5.47
CA ALA A 78 -6.87 -5.78 6.32
C ALA A 78 -5.98 -5.13 7.37
N LEU A 79 -6.54 -4.92 8.58
CA LEU A 79 -5.84 -4.29 9.71
C LEU A 79 -4.48 -4.91 10.00
N ARG A 80 -4.33 -6.24 9.88
CA ARG A 80 -3.07 -6.93 10.18
C ARG A 80 -1.93 -6.52 9.25
N VAL A 81 -2.25 -6.07 8.04
CA VAL A 81 -1.24 -5.60 7.08
C VAL A 81 -0.69 -4.23 7.50
N LEU A 82 -1.48 -3.40 8.18
CA LEU A 82 -1.07 -2.08 8.67
C LEU A 82 -0.22 -2.14 9.95
N VAL A 83 -0.42 -3.16 10.79
CA VAL A 83 0.19 -3.27 12.13
C VAL A 83 1.53 -4.04 12.12
N SER A 84 1.95 -4.53 10.96
CA SER A 84 3.19 -5.31 10.81
C SER A 84 4.41 -4.39 10.65
N SER A 85 4.80 -3.71 11.72
CA SER A 85 6.06 -2.96 11.84
C SER A 85 7.03 -3.68 12.77
#